data_AF-A7S0P1-F1
#
_entry.id   AF-A7S0P1-F1
#
_cell.length_a   1.000
_cell.length_b   1.000
_cell.length_c   1.000
_cell.angle_alpha   90.00
_cell.angle_beta   90.00
_cell.angle_gamma   90.00
#
_symmetry.space_group_name_H-M   'P 1'
#
loop_
_entity.id
_entity.type
_entity.pdbx_description
1 polymer ?
#
loop_
_entity_poly.entity_id
_entity_poly.type
_entity_poly.pdbx_seq_one_letter_code
_entity_poly.pdbx_strand_id
1 'polypeptide(L)'
;MVLNTPEGLKPGISRARQLAESDDIASSLVVDSVLGFTTHKMAARFRPLKIDATVVKRALLRFLNDGDVDKAYDEIVFNAGDWGRCYFLNKSKNQIAAFKDHMLRYIGIFHRDAGFKIHKCNRYSGESNGAKVVSTGHWAKGDKLPNLCGCIAEMSEEEEKALLRAGENDFSIMFSTRKNLSQLWLGPAAYINHDCRPNCKFVSTGRDTACVKVLRDLEVGDEITCFYGEDFFGDDNCNCECVTCER
;
A
#
# COMPACT_ATOMS: atom_id res chain seq x y z
N MET A 1 -28.37 -25.48 -23.90
CA MET A 1 -28.11 -24.07 -24.26
C MET A 1 -26.63 -23.85 -24.09
N VAL A 2 -25.95 -23.61 -25.21
CA VAL A 2 -24.50 -23.45 -25.30
C VAL A 2 -24.16 -22.06 -24.76
N LEU A 3 -23.37 -22.00 -23.68
CA LEU A 3 -22.81 -20.75 -23.17
C LEU A 3 -21.71 -20.31 -24.14
N ASN A 4 -21.93 -19.20 -24.83
CA ASN A 4 -20.90 -18.54 -25.62
C ASN A 4 -19.77 -18.07 -24.70
N THR A 5 -18.65 -18.78 -24.70
CA THR A 5 -17.36 -18.23 -24.33
C THR A 5 -16.89 -17.29 -25.45
N PRO A 6 -16.55 -16.01 -25.17
CA PRO A 6 -15.95 -15.16 -26.18
C PRO A 6 -14.52 -15.65 -26.47
N GLU A 7 -14.24 -15.74 -27.75
CA GLU A 7 -12.98 -16.15 -28.37
C GLU A 7 -11.77 -15.32 -27.91
N GLY A 8 -10.62 -15.99 -27.71
CA GLY A 8 -9.34 -15.45 -28.17
C GLY A 8 -8.64 -14.33 -27.40
N LEU A 9 -8.92 -14.10 -26.11
CA LEU A 9 -8.07 -13.21 -25.28
C LEU A 9 -6.91 -13.98 -24.64
N LYS A 10 -5.67 -13.52 -24.85
CA LYS A 10 -4.55 -13.86 -23.93
C LYS A 10 -5.07 -13.65 -22.50
N PRO A 11 -4.77 -14.54 -21.52
CA PRO A 11 -5.25 -14.36 -20.15
C PRO A 11 -4.90 -12.95 -19.68
N GLY A 12 -5.93 -12.14 -19.45
CA GLY A 12 -5.77 -10.78 -18.94
C GLY A 12 -5.12 -10.88 -17.56
N ILE A 13 -4.16 -9.99 -17.28
CA ILE A 13 -3.59 -9.87 -15.93
C ILE A 13 -4.74 -9.54 -14.98
N SER A 14 -4.89 -10.31 -13.91
CA SER A 14 -5.94 -10.06 -12.91
C SER A 14 -5.75 -8.71 -12.23
N ARG A 15 -6.83 -8.16 -11.65
CA ARG A 15 -6.76 -6.89 -10.92
C ARG A 15 -5.80 -6.97 -9.73
N ALA A 16 -5.82 -8.09 -8.99
CA ALA A 16 -4.90 -8.31 -7.88
C ALA A 16 -3.44 -8.34 -8.33
N ARG A 17 -3.14 -9.05 -9.44
CA ARG A 17 -1.78 -9.10 -9.99
C ARG A 17 -1.32 -7.74 -10.51
N GLN A 18 -2.21 -6.99 -11.18
CA GLN A 18 -1.89 -5.64 -11.64
C GLN A 18 -1.63 -4.69 -10.46
N LEU A 19 -2.42 -4.79 -9.39
CA LEU A 19 -2.25 -4.00 -8.17
C LEU A 19 -0.92 -4.34 -7.49
N ALA A 20 -0.62 -5.63 -7.30
CA ALA A 20 0.65 -6.12 -6.77
C ALA A 20 1.86 -5.60 -7.55
N GLU A 21 1.84 -5.73 -8.89
CA GLU A 21 2.92 -5.21 -9.74
C GLU A 21 3.08 -3.68 -9.63
N SER A 22 1.97 -2.95 -9.57
CA SER A 22 2.00 -1.48 -9.50
C SER A 22 2.50 -1.02 -8.13
N ASP A 23 2.12 -1.72 -7.06
CA ASP A 23 2.50 -1.40 -5.69
C ASP A 23 3.99 -1.64 -5.42
N ASP A 24 4.53 -2.76 -5.91
CA ASP A 24 5.96 -3.08 -5.80
C ASP A 24 6.83 -1.99 -6.44
N ILE A 25 6.43 -1.52 -7.63
CA ILE A 25 7.11 -0.45 -8.35
C ILE A 25 6.93 0.89 -7.63
N ALA A 26 5.71 1.22 -7.20
CA ALA A 26 5.42 2.51 -6.58
C ALA A 26 6.10 2.69 -5.22
N SER A 27 6.02 1.67 -4.37
CA SER A 27 6.74 1.64 -3.09
C SER A 27 8.26 1.70 -3.31
N SER A 28 8.79 1.01 -4.32
CA SER A 28 10.22 1.05 -4.63
C SER A 28 10.70 2.42 -5.11
N LEU A 29 9.93 3.10 -5.95
CA LEU A 29 10.28 4.44 -6.41
C LEU A 29 10.20 5.45 -5.28
N VAL A 30 9.17 5.38 -4.45
CA VAL A 30 8.84 6.45 -3.50
C VAL A 30 9.30 6.12 -2.08
N VAL A 31 8.75 5.07 -1.47
CA VAL A 31 8.97 4.75 -0.05
C VAL A 31 10.39 4.24 0.18
N ASP A 32 10.86 3.27 -0.62
CA ASP A 32 12.19 2.68 -0.49
C ASP A 32 13.28 3.76 -0.70
N SER A 33 13.10 4.67 -1.66
CA SER A 33 14.01 5.80 -1.91
C SER A 33 14.16 6.71 -0.68
N VAL A 34 13.07 6.94 0.05
CA VAL A 34 13.05 7.81 1.23
C VAL A 34 13.61 7.07 2.45
N LEU A 35 13.21 5.82 2.67
CA LEU A 35 13.62 5.02 3.83
C LEU A 35 15.03 4.44 3.70
N GLY A 36 15.54 4.28 2.47
CA GLY A 36 16.87 3.73 2.19
C GLY A 36 16.97 2.20 2.31
N PHE A 37 15.84 1.49 2.34
CA PHE A 37 15.77 0.03 2.31
C PHE A 37 14.51 -0.42 1.58
N THR A 38 14.49 -1.68 1.13
CA THR A 38 13.34 -2.27 0.44
C THR A 38 12.26 -2.68 1.44
N THR A 39 11.10 -2.02 1.42
CA THR A 39 9.92 -2.40 2.21
C THR A 39 9.25 -3.66 1.64
N HIS A 40 8.12 -4.10 2.23
CA HIS A 40 7.34 -5.24 1.74
C HIS A 40 7.09 -5.17 0.21
N LYS A 41 7.09 -6.35 -0.42
CA LYS A 41 6.84 -6.52 -1.86
C LYS A 41 6.00 -7.79 -2.07
N MET A 42 5.09 -7.73 -3.02
CA MET A 42 4.31 -8.88 -3.45
C MET A 42 5.14 -9.87 -4.26
N ALA A 43 6.10 -9.38 -5.05
CA ALA A 43 7.02 -10.24 -5.78
C ALA A 43 8.03 -10.89 -4.82
N ALA A 44 7.94 -12.22 -4.66
CA ALA A 44 8.83 -12.99 -3.80
C ALA A 44 10.34 -12.86 -4.09
N ARG A 45 10.72 -12.44 -5.31
CA ARG A 45 12.10 -12.12 -5.68
C ARG A 45 12.17 -10.74 -6.33
N PHE A 46 11.61 -9.74 -5.63
CA PHE A 46 11.70 -8.36 -6.07
C PHE A 46 13.16 -7.92 -6.19
N ARG A 47 13.50 -7.28 -7.31
CA ARG A 47 14.81 -6.66 -7.52
C ARG A 47 14.61 -5.15 -7.48
N PRO A 48 15.28 -4.43 -6.57
CA PRO A 48 15.19 -2.98 -6.51
C PRO A 48 15.48 -2.34 -7.87
N LEU A 49 14.69 -1.32 -8.20
CA LEU A 49 14.85 -0.59 -9.45
C LEU A 49 16.17 0.19 -9.43
N LYS A 50 16.86 0.21 -10.57
CA LYS A 50 18.05 1.04 -10.75
C LYS A 50 17.60 2.48 -11.04
N ILE A 51 17.53 3.29 -10.00
CA ILE A 51 17.10 4.69 -10.05
C ILE A 51 18.05 5.61 -9.27
N ASP A 52 18.06 6.90 -9.60
CA ASP A 52 18.67 7.94 -8.79
C ASP A 52 17.67 8.43 -7.72
N ALA A 53 17.85 7.95 -6.49
CA ALA A 53 17.03 8.37 -5.35
C ALA A 53 17.12 9.88 -5.06
N THR A 54 18.15 10.58 -5.53
CA THR A 54 18.29 12.03 -5.38
C THR A 54 17.25 12.77 -6.21
N VAL A 55 16.96 12.29 -7.41
CA VAL A 55 15.90 12.85 -8.28
C VAL A 55 14.55 12.69 -7.60
N VAL A 56 14.25 11.50 -7.07
CA VAL A 56 13.01 11.23 -6.34
C VAL A 56 12.87 12.15 -5.13
N LYS A 57 13.89 12.22 -4.27
CA LYS A 57 13.86 13.08 -3.06
C LYS A 57 13.66 14.55 -3.42
N ARG A 58 14.30 15.03 -4.49
CA ARG A 58 14.14 16.41 -4.96
C ARG A 58 12.72 16.67 -5.47
N ALA A 59 12.14 15.74 -6.23
CA ALA A 59 10.77 15.85 -6.73
C ALA A 59 9.75 15.89 -5.58
N LEU A 60 9.92 15.03 -4.57
CA LEU A 60 9.07 15.02 -3.37
C LEU A 60 9.22 16.29 -2.52
N LEU A 61 10.44 16.80 -2.34
CA LEU A 61 10.68 18.06 -1.64
C LEU A 61 10.08 19.26 -2.39
N ARG A 62 10.15 19.26 -3.72
CA ARG A 62 9.48 20.26 -4.55
C ARG A 62 7.97 20.18 -4.38
N PHE A 63 7.39 18.98 -4.50
CA PHE A 63 5.96 18.74 -4.32
C PHE A 63 5.44 19.23 -2.96
N LEU A 64 6.21 19.02 -1.89
CA LEU A 64 5.87 19.54 -0.56
C LEU A 64 5.71 21.07 -0.53
N ASN A 65 6.42 21.79 -1.41
CA ASN A 65 6.38 23.25 -1.51
C ASN A 65 5.32 23.77 -2.49
N ASP A 66 5.21 23.18 -3.68
CA ASP A 66 4.36 23.70 -4.78
C ASP A 66 3.02 22.97 -4.93
N GLY A 67 2.87 21.77 -4.37
CA GLY A 67 1.67 20.94 -4.49
C GLY A 67 1.44 20.35 -5.89
N ASP A 68 2.39 20.48 -6.83
CA ASP A 68 2.26 20.00 -8.20
C ASP A 68 2.59 18.50 -8.29
N VAL A 69 1.56 17.69 -8.07
CA VAL A 69 1.64 16.23 -8.02
C VAL A 69 1.94 15.61 -9.39
N ASP A 70 1.41 16.19 -10.48
CA ASP A 70 1.61 15.67 -11.83
C ASP A 70 3.07 15.85 -12.26
N LYS A 71 3.65 17.01 -11.99
CA LYS A 71 5.06 17.23 -12.26
C LYS A 71 5.95 16.33 -11.40
N ALA A 72 5.56 16.08 -10.15
CA ALA A 72 6.31 15.17 -9.27
C ALA A 72 6.26 13.73 -9.79
N TYR A 73 5.10 13.29 -10.27
CA TYR A 73 4.94 12.02 -10.95
C TYR A 73 5.85 11.93 -12.18
N ASP A 74 5.85 12.94 -13.05
CA ASP A 74 6.65 12.90 -14.27
C ASP A 74 8.16 12.85 -13.97
N GLU A 75 8.63 13.64 -13.00
CA GLU A 75 10.04 13.62 -12.55
C GLU A 75 10.44 12.25 -11.96
N ILE A 76 9.61 11.67 -11.10
CA ILE A 76 9.90 10.38 -10.46
C ILE A 76 9.86 9.23 -11.48
N VAL A 77 8.86 9.21 -12.36
CA VAL A 77 8.63 8.07 -13.26
C VAL A 77 9.56 8.10 -14.47
N PHE A 78 9.84 9.28 -15.02
CA PHE A 78 10.56 9.40 -16.29
C PHE A 78 11.99 9.93 -16.15
N ASN A 79 12.34 10.61 -15.05
CA ASN A 79 13.67 11.21 -14.90
C ASN A 79 14.54 10.53 -13.83
N ALA A 80 13.98 9.67 -12.97
CA ALA A 80 14.76 8.95 -11.96
C ALA A 80 15.54 7.74 -12.52
N GLY A 81 15.21 7.25 -13.73
CA GLY A 81 15.92 6.17 -14.41
C GLY A 81 15.10 5.51 -15.53
N ASP A 82 15.72 4.59 -16.26
CA ASP A 82 15.16 4.00 -17.50
C ASP A 82 14.25 2.76 -17.28
N TRP A 83 13.79 2.51 -16.05
CA TRP A 83 12.96 1.34 -15.71
C TRP A 83 11.61 1.35 -16.43
N GLY A 84 11.02 2.54 -16.62
CA GLY A 84 9.69 2.72 -17.18
C GLY A 84 9.57 2.23 -18.63
N ARG A 85 10.66 2.31 -19.42
CA ARG A 85 10.68 1.87 -20.82
C ARG A 85 10.29 0.40 -20.95
N CYS A 86 10.83 -0.46 -20.09
CA CYS A 86 10.53 -1.88 -20.10
C CYS A 86 9.17 -2.18 -19.46
N TYR A 87 8.84 -1.50 -18.35
CA TYR A 87 7.60 -1.73 -17.62
C TYR A 87 6.35 -1.38 -18.44
N PHE A 88 6.38 -0.27 -19.19
CA PHE A 88 5.23 0.20 -19.95
C PHE A 88 5.11 -0.40 -21.36
N LEU A 89 6.14 -1.09 -21.88
CA LEU A 89 6.19 -1.58 -23.27
C LEU A 89 4.96 -2.41 -23.67
N ASN A 90 4.45 -3.23 -22.75
CA ASN A 90 3.33 -4.15 -23.00
C ASN A 90 2.06 -3.79 -22.21
N LYS A 91 1.95 -2.57 -21.69
CA LYS A 91 0.77 -2.13 -20.91
C LYS A 91 -0.20 -1.34 -21.78
N SER A 92 -1.49 -1.66 -21.64
CA SER A 92 -2.57 -0.89 -22.25
C SER A 92 -2.70 0.51 -21.64
N LYS A 93 -3.40 1.43 -22.32
CA LYS A 93 -3.69 2.78 -21.80
C LYS A 93 -4.35 2.74 -20.41
N ASN A 94 -5.28 1.81 -20.19
CA ASN A 94 -5.97 1.64 -18.91
C ASN A 94 -5.01 1.15 -17.81
N GLN A 95 -4.07 0.26 -18.15
CA GLN A 95 -3.07 -0.21 -17.19
C GLN A 95 -2.07 0.89 -16.81
N ILE A 96 -1.68 1.72 -17.78
CA ILE A 96 -0.80 2.88 -17.53
C ILE A 96 -1.53 3.92 -16.67
N ALA A 97 -2.81 4.21 -16.94
CA ALA A 97 -3.61 5.13 -16.14
C ALA A 97 -3.78 4.62 -14.70
N ALA A 98 -4.13 3.34 -14.52
CA ALA A 98 -4.23 2.74 -13.19
C ALA A 98 -2.90 2.75 -12.42
N PHE A 99 -1.78 2.55 -13.11
CA PHE A 99 -0.45 2.71 -12.50
C PHE A 99 -0.20 4.15 -12.06
N LYS A 100 -0.53 5.14 -12.92
CA LYS A 100 -0.40 6.57 -12.57
C LYS A 100 -1.22 6.89 -11.32
N ASP A 101 -2.49 6.47 -11.27
CA ASP A 101 -3.35 6.65 -10.12
C ASP A 101 -2.73 6.05 -8.84
N HIS A 102 -2.15 4.85 -8.93
CA HIS A 102 -1.49 4.21 -7.78
C HIS A 102 -0.24 4.97 -7.33
N MET A 103 0.59 5.42 -8.27
CA MET A 103 1.76 6.27 -7.99
C MET A 103 1.37 7.58 -7.29
N LEU A 104 0.29 8.24 -7.74
CA LEU A 104 -0.17 9.49 -7.15
C LEU A 104 -0.58 9.33 -5.68
N ARG A 105 -1.07 8.15 -5.27
CA ARG A 105 -1.36 7.86 -3.84
C ARG A 105 -0.08 7.83 -3.01
N TYR A 106 0.97 7.19 -3.51
CA TYR A 106 2.28 7.16 -2.85
C TYR A 106 2.95 8.54 -2.81
N ILE A 107 2.86 9.33 -3.87
CA ILE A 107 3.37 10.71 -3.86
C ILE A 107 2.55 11.56 -2.87
N GLY A 108 1.22 11.37 -2.84
CA GLY A 108 0.30 12.12 -2.00
C GLY A 108 0.56 12.01 -0.49
N ILE A 109 1.24 10.97 -0.01
CA ILE A 109 1.63 10.88 1.41
C ILE A 109 2.67 11.94 1.81
N PHE A 110 3.36 12.55 0.84
CA PHE A 110 4.30 13.64 1.04
C PHE A 110 3.64 15.01 0.88
N HIS A 111 2.33 15.07 0.66
CA HIS A 111 1.60 16.33 0.64
C HIS A 111 1.73 17.02 2.00
N ARG A 112 1.79 18.36 2.00
CA ARG A 112 2.00 19.14 3.23
C ARG A 112 0.93 18.90 4.30
N ASP A 113 -0.29 18.62 3.84
CA ASP A 113 -1.45 18.33 4.68
C ASP A 113 -1.69 16.82 4.90
N ALA A 114 -0.72 15.96 4.57
CA ALA A 114 -0.85 14.52 4.83
C ALA A 114 -0.97 14.25 6.34
N GLY A 115 -0.19 14.94 7.17
CA GLY A 115 -0.24 14.87 8.63
C GLY A 115 0.26 13.55 9.24
N PHE A 116 1.02 12.76 8.48
CA PHE A 116 1.71 11.55 8.93
C PHE A 116 2.99 11.33 8.12
N LYS A 117 3.85 10.42 8.60
CA LYS A 117 5.05 9.94 7.90
C LYS A 117 5.22 8.44 8.06
N ILE A 118 5.87 7.82 7.07
CA ILE A 118 6.32 6.42 7.16
C ILE A 118 7.72 6.40 7.79
N HIS A 119 7.90 5.55 8.80
CA HIS A 119 9.16 5.33 9.51
C HIS A 119 9.56 3.85 9.47
N LYS A 120 10.85 3.57 9.64
CA LYS A 120 11.33 2.20 9.86
C LYS A 120 10.71 1.60 11.13
N CYS A 121 10.30 0.34 11.06
CA CYS A 121 9.82 -0.46 12.19
C CYS A 121 10.65 -1.74 12.29
N ASN A 122 11.02 -2.12 13.51
CA ASN A 122 11.70 -3.40 13.78
C ASN A 122 11.03 -4.15 14.93
N ARG A 123 9.74 -3.88 15.17
CA ARG A 123 9.02 -4.43 16.32
C ARG A 123 8.63 -5.89 16.09
N TYR A 124 8.10 -6.18 14.89
CA TYR A 124 7.44 -7.45 14.63
C TYR A 124 8.45 -8.51 14.16
N SER A 125 8.42 -9.69 14.76
CA SER A 125 9.40 -10.76 14.54
C SER A 125 9.29 -11.40 13.15
N GLY A 126 8.10 -11.33 12.55
CA GLY A 126 7.81 -11.83 11.21
C GLY A 126 8.35 -10.97 10.06
N GLU A 127 8.94 -9.80 10.34
CA GLU A 127 9.50 -8.90 9.32
C GLU A 127 10.93 -8.45 9.64
N SER A 128 11.72 -8.17 8.61
CA SER A 128 13.10 -7.67 8.75
C SER A 128 13.27 -6.22 8.28
N ASN A 129 12.47 -5.80 7.30
CA ASN A 129 12.47 -4.46 6.72
C ASN A 129 11.09 -3.81 6.91
N GLY A 130 10.66 -3.81 8.18
CA GLY A 130 9.38 -3.28 8.60
C GLY A 130 9.29 -1.77 8.48
N ALA A 131 8.06 -1.29 8.38
CA ALA A 131 7.75 0.13 8.41
C ALA A 131 6.44 0.38 9.17
N LYS A 132 6.25 1.62 9.60
CA LYS A 132 5.08 2.06 10.35
C LYS A 132 4.67 3.46 9.97
N VAL A 133 3.41 3.78 10.20
CA VAL A 133 2.85 5.12 9.96
C VAL A 133 2.74 5.87 11.28
N VAL A 134 3.31 7.08 11.34
CA VAL A 134 3.36 7.90 12.55
C VAL A 134 2.73 9.25 12.27
N SER A 135 1.86 9.72 13.16
CA SER A 135 1.25 11.03 13.06
C SER A 135 2.29 12.14 13.20
N THR A 136 2.18 13.17 12.37
CA THR A 136 3.00 14.40 12.47
C THR A 136 2.18 15.61 12.88
N GLY A 137 0.91 15.43 13.22
CA GLY A 137 0.01 16.47 13.66
C GLY A 137 -0.99 15.97 14.70
N HIS A 138 -1.78 16.87 15.25
CA HIS A 138 -2.92 16.51 16.07
C HIS A 138 -4.10 16.12 15.16
N TRP A 139 -4.79 15.04 15.50
CA TRP A 139 -6.02 14.63 14.83
C TRP A 139 -7.11 14.35 15.84
N ALA A 140 -8.32 14.85 15.62
CA ALA A 140 -9.45 14.62 16.50
C ALA A 140 -10.17 13.33 16.15
N LYS A 141 -10.83 12.74 17.14
CA LYS A 141 -11.78 11.63 16.93
C LYS A 141 -12.79 11.99 15.84
N GLY A 142 -12.84 11.15 14.81
CA GLY A 142 -13.75 11.31 13.70
C GLY A 142 -13.11 11.85 12.42
N ASP A 143 -11.93 12.44 12.52
CA ASP A 143 -11.17 12.92 11.37
C ASP A 143 -10.83 11.77 10.40
N LYS A 144 -10.63 12.14 9.13
CA LYS A 144 -10.19 11.22 8.09
C LYS A 144 -8.82 11.63 7.59
N LEU A 145 -7.98 10.65 7.28
CA LEU A 145 -6.68 10.84 6.66
C LEU A 145 -6.78 10.42 5.19
N PRO A 146 -7.18 11.31 4.26
CA PRO A 146 -7.46 10.94 2.87
C PRO A 146 -6.21 10.50 2.09
N ASN A 147 -5.05 11.06 2.42
CA ASN A 147 -3.78 10.68 1.79
C ASN A 147 -3.25 9.32 2.29
N LEU A 148 -3.73 8.85 3.45
CA LEU A 148 -3.44 7.51 3.95
C LEU A 148 -4.50 6.53 3.43
N CYS A 149 -4.37 6.18 2.15
CA CYS A 149 -5.34 5.35 1.44
C CYS A 149 -4.71 4.05 0.92
N GLY A 150 -5.58 3.09 0.60
CA GLY A 150 -5.24 1.82 -0.02
C GLY A 150 -6.22 1.48 -1.13
N CYS A 151 -5.75 0.65 -2.06
CA CYS A 151 -6.52 0.03 -3.11
C CYS A 151 -6.82 -1.41 -2.73
N ILE A 152 -8.01 -1.88 -3.10
CA ILE A 152 -8.52 -3.21 -2.74
C ILE A 152 -8.73 -4.00 -4.02
N ALA A 153 -8.17 -5.20 -4.10
CA ALA A 153 -8.45 -6.15 -5.15
C ALA A 153 -9.02 -7.44 -4.53
N GLU A 154 -10.22 -7.82 -4.94
CA GLU A 154 -10.78 -9.13 -4.63
C GLU A 154 -10.02 -10.22 -5.40
N MET A 155 -9.86 -11.38 -4.76
CA MET A 155 -9.20 -12.54 -5.35
C MET A 155 -10.12 -13.75 -5.27
N SER A 156 -10.17 -14.54 -6.34
CA SER A 156 -10.67 -15.91 -6.27
C SER A 156 -9.69 -16.80 -5.49
N GLU A 157 -10.14 -17.98 -5.07
CA GLU A 157 -9.29 -18.97 -4.40
C GLU A 157 -8.10 -19.39 -5.28
N GLU A 158 -8.30 -19.48 -6.60
CA GLU A 158 -7.23 -19.79 -7.55
C GLU A 158 -6.22 -18.65 -7.70
N GLU A 159 -6.71 -17.40 -7.71
CA GLU A 159 -5.84 -16.22 -7.76
C GLU A 159 -5.02 -16.08 -6.49
N GLU A 160 -5.64 -16.32 -5.33
CA GLU A 160 -4.98 -16.31 -4.04
C GLU A 160 -3.84 -17.35 -4.00
N LYS A 161 -4.13 -18.60 -4.37
CA LYS A 161 -3.11 -19.68 -4.45
C LYS A 161 -2.00 -19.40 -5.46
N ALA A 162 -2.30 -18.65 -6.53
CA ALA A 162 -1.32 -18.32 -7.57
C ALA A 162 -0.44 -17.11 -7.21
N LEU A 163 -0.98 -16.15 -6.44
CA LEU A 163 -0.32 -14.89 -6.12
C LEU A 163 0.41 -14.96 -4.77
N LEU A 164 -0.17 -15.63 -3.77
CA LEU A 164 0.31 -15.61 -2.40
C LEU A 164 1.23 -16.78 -2.07
N ARG A 165 2.11 -16.52 -1.12
CA ARG A 165 3.05 -17.45 -0.50
C ARG A 165 3.01 -17.18 0.99
N ALA A 166 2.59 -18.18 1.74
CA ALA A 166 2.39 -18.08 3.17
C ALA A 166 3.67 -17.58 3.88
N GLY A 167 3.56 -16.51 4.66
CA GLY A 167 4.67 -15.89 5.40
C GLY A 167 5.69 -15.11 4.56
N GLU A 168 5.46 -14.94 3.25
CA GLU A 168 6.32 -14.11 2.37
C GLU A 168 5.60 -12.83 1.92
N ASN A 169 4.41 -12.96 1.33
CA ASN A 169 3.70 -11.83 0.67
C ASN A 169 2.21 -11.74 1.00
N ASP A 170 1.77 -12.37 2.09
CA ASP A 170 0.42 -12.36 2.64
C ASP A 170 0.22 -11.30 3.74
N PHE A 171 1.14 -10.32 3.82
CA PHE A 171 1.17 -9.28 4.87
C PHE A 171 -0.03 -8.32 4.88
N SER A 172 -0.80 -8.23 3.80
CA SER A 172 -1.95 -7.30 3.71
C SER A 172 -3.17 -7.93 3.04
N ILE A 173 -3.52 -9.12 3.51
CA ILE A 173 -4.71 -9.86 3.08
C ILE A 173 -5.77 -9.76 4.15
N MET A 174 -6.96 -9.29 3.77
CA MET A 174 -8.13 -9.26 4.66
C MET A 174 -9.25 -10.12 4.08
N PHE A 175 -9.96 -10.83 4.94
CA PHE A 175 -11.12 -11.61 4.55
C PHE A 175 -12.41 -10.78 4.70
N SER A 176 -13.20 -10.69 3.63
CA SER A 176 -14.51 -10.04 3.69
C SER A 176 -15.60 -11.06 4.01
N THR A 177 -16.09 -11.10 5.25
CA THR A 177 -17.21 -11.99 5.65
C THR A 177 -18.48 -11.73 4.84
N ARG A 178 -18.77 -10.47 4.51
CA ARG A 178 -19.93 -10.08 3.68
C ARG A 178 -19.87 -10.65 2.27
N LYS A 179 -18.69 -10.69 1.66
CA LYS A 179 -18.49 -11.17 0.28
C LYS A 179 -18.03 -12.63 0.22
N ASN A 180 -17.66 -13.19 1.37
CA ASN A 180 -17.07 -14.51 1.52
C ASN A 180 -15.85 -14.72 0.60
N LEU A 181 -14.98 -13.71 0.53
CA LEU A 181 -13.84 -13.66 -0.40
C LEU A 181 -12.65 -12.92 0.23
N SER A 182 -11.45 -13.33 -0.16
CA SER A 182 -10.19 -12.69 0.19
C SER A 182 -9.98 -11.40 -0.60
N GLN A 183 -9.38 -10.43 0.05
CA GLN A 183 -9.07 -9.12 -0.53
C GLN A 183 -7.60 -8.79 -0.28
N LEU A 184 -6.90 -8.45 -1.35
CA LEU A 184 -5.57 -7.86 -1.31
C LEU A 184 -5.69 -6.36 -1.10
N TRP A 185 -5.05 -5.83 -0.07
CA TRP A 185 -5.02 -4.42 0.25
C TRP A 185 -3.61 -3.88 0.07
N LEU A 186 -3.42 -2.91 -0.83
CA LEU A 186 -2.09 -2.35 -1.10
C LEU A 186 -2.15 -0.82 -1.23
N GLY A 187 -0.99 -0.18 -1.27
CA GLY A 187 -0.84 1.27 -1.22
C GLY A 187 -0.40 1.76 0.17
N PRO A 188 -0.33 3.09 0.38
CA PRO A 188 0.13 3.69 1.63
C PRO A 188 -0.47 3.11 2.92
N ALA A 189 -1.76 2.79 2.91
CA ALA A 189 -2.44 2.24 4.08
C ALA A 189 -1.98 0.83 4.48
N ALA A 190 -1.28 0.09 3.61
CA ALA A 190 -0.70 -1.22 3.93
C ALA A 190 0.53 -1.12 4.87
N TYR A 191 0.99 0.09 5.20
CA TYR A 191 2.04 0.35 6.20
C TYR A 191 1.50 0.59 7.62
N ILE A 192 0.18 0.61 7.79
CA ILE A 192 -0.47 0.77 9.10
C ILE A 192 -0.39 -0.56 9.81
N ASN A 193 0.23 -0.61 10.97
CA ASN A 193 0.33 -1.83 11.75
C ASN A 193 -0.96 -2.17 12.51
N HIS A 194 -1.05 -3.42 12.93
CA HIS A 194 -2.11 -3.90 13.79
C HIS A 194 -1.93 -3.41 15.23
N ASP A 195 -3.02 -3.04 15.89
CA ASP A 195 -3.11 -3.04 17.35
C ASP A 195 -4.50 -3.53 17.80
N CYS A 196 -4.55 -4.41 18.81
CA CYS A 196 -5.79 -4.97 19.34
C CYS A 196 -6.72 -3.89 19.93
N ARG A 197 -6.17 -2.73 20.32
CA ARG A 197 -6.93 -1.54 20.73
C ARG A 197 -6.52 -0.36 19.85
N PRO A 198 -6.90 -0.36 18.56
CA PRO A 198 -6.37 0.59 17.58
C PRO A 198 -6.84 2.02 17.85
N ASN A 199 -6.11 3.00 17.35
CA ASN A 199 -6.54 4.40 17.36
C ASN A 199 -7.23 4.82 16.05
N CYS A 200 -7.22 3.98 15.03
CA CYS A 200 -7.81 4.22 13.73
C CYS A 200 -8.60 3.01 13.21
N LYS A 201 -9.41 3.23 12.17
CA LYS A 201 -10.05 2.15 11.39
C LYS A 201 -10.08 2.48 9.91
N PHE A 202 -10.13 1.43 9.09
CA PHE A 202 -10.39 1.58 7.66
C PHE A 202 -11.84 2.00 7.39
N VAL A 203 -12.02 2.91 6.44
CA VAL A 203 -13.32 3.34 5.92
C VAL A 203 -13.27 3.36 4.40
N SER A 204 -14.31 2.82 3.76
CA SER A 204 -14.40 2.83 2.29
C SER A 204 -14.53 4.26 1.76
N THR A 205 -13.80 4.55 0.69
CA THR A 205 -13.85 5.81 -0.07
C THR A 205 -14.39 5.61 -1.49
N GLY A 206 -14.84 4.40 -1.80
CA GLY A 206 -15.27 3.98 -3.12
C GLY A 206 -15.38 2.47 -3.21
N ARG A 207 -15.62 1.96 -4.42
CA ARG A 207 -15.79 0.51 -4.65
C ARG A 207 -14.55 -0.30 -4.23
N ASP A 208 -13.38 0.19 -4.65
CA ASP A 208 -12.11 -0.54 -4.59
C ASP A 208 -11.03 0.27 -3.84
N THR A 209 -11.43 1.23 -2.99
CA THR A 209 -10.52 2.07 -2.21
C THR A 209 -11.00 2.30 -0.78
N ALA A 210 -10.04 2.46 0.13
CA ALA A 210 -10.29 2.82 1.51
C ALA A 210 -9.26 3.84 2.01
N CYS A 211 -9.66 4.62 3.00
CA CYS A 211 -8.75 5.45 3.79
C CYS A 211 -8.96 5.19 5.29
N VAL A 212 -8.35 6.02 6.12
CA VAL A 212 -8.34 5.85 7.57
C VAL A 212 -9.22 6.89 8.25
N LYS A 213 -9.97 6.46 9.27
CA LYS A 213 -10.73 7.32 10.18
C LYS A 213 -10.23 7.16 11.61
N VAL A 214 -10.01 8.28 12.29
CA VAL A 214 -9.54 8.36 13.67
C VAL A 214 -10.65 7.96 14.65
N LEU A 215 -10.33 7.06 15.59
CA LEU A 215 -11.25 6.54 16.61
C LEU A 215 -11.14 7.26 17.96
N ARG A 216 -9.96 7.82 18.24
CA ARG A 216 -9.60 8.61 19.43
C ARG A 216 -8.49 9.57 19.04
N ASP A 217 -8.40 10.69 19.73
CA ASP A 217 -7.45 11.76 19.39
C ASP A 217 -6.02 11.21 19.26
N LEU A 218 -5.29 11.71 18.25
CA LEU A 218 -3.90 11.38 17.98
C LEU A 218 -3.03 12.59 18.25
N GLU A 219 -1.90 12.36 18.90
CA GLU A 219 -0.85 13.36 19.08
C GLU A 219 0.29 13.17 18.09
N VAL A 220 1.13 14.21 17.98
CA VAL A 220 2.39 14.12 17.22
C VAL A 220 3.26 12.99 17.79
N GLY A 221 3.67 12.06 16.93
CA GLY A 221 4.49 10.91 17.32
C GLY A 221 3.69 9.65 17.62
N ASP A 222 2.36 9.71 17.70
CA ASP A 222 1.54 8.51 17.83
C ASP A 222 1.65 7.64 16.57
N GLU A 223 1.86 6.34 16.76
CA GLU A 223 1.73 5.37 15.69
C GLU A 223 0.27 5.20 15.30
N ILE A 224 -0.05 5.35 14.02
CA ILE A 224 -1.39 5.11 13.48
C ILE A 224 -1.55 3.60 13.32
N THR A 225 -2.53 3.04 14.02
CA THR A 225 -2.80 1.59 14.06
C THR A 225 -4.25 1.28 13.76
N CYS A 226 -4.49 0.15 13.09
CA CYS A 226 -5.82 -0.38 12.78
C CYS A 226 -5.98 -1.78 13.38
N PHE A 227 -7.23 -2.24 13.50
CA PHE A 227 -7.51 -3.64 13.80
C PHE A 227 -7.74 -4.41 12.50
N TYR A 228 -6.96 -5.46 12.27
CA TYR A 228 -7.03 -6.24 11.02
C TYR A 228 -8.14 -7.29 11.03
N GLY A 229 -8.43 -7.87 12.20
CA GLY A 229 -9.37 -8.99 12.36
C GLY A 229 -9.07 -9.76 13.65
N GLU A 230 -10.01 -10.61 14.07
CA GLU A 230 -9.92 -11.39 15.31
C GLU A 230 -8.87 -12.50 15.24
N ASP A 231 -8.64 -13.08 14.06
CA ASP A 231 -7.76 -14.24 13.87
C ASP A 231 -6.61 -13.97 12.90
N PHE A 232 -6.18 -12.71 12.77
CA PHE A 232 -5.12 -12.37 11.80
C PHE A 232 -3.77 -12.97 12.22
N PHE A 233 -3.45 -12.95 13.51
CA PHE A 233 -2.21 -13.51 14.05
C PHE A 233 -2.48 -14.86 14.76
N GLY A 234 -3.16 -15.77 14.06
CA GLY A 234 -3.64 -17.04 14.60
C GLY A 234 -4.93 -16.87 15.41
N ASP A 235 -5.49 -17.99 15.89
CA ASP A 235 -6.76 -18.01 16.65
C ASP A 235 -6.75 -16.99 17.78
N ASP A 236 -7.79 -16.15 17.84
CA ASP A 236 -7.96 -15.07 18.82
C ASP A 236 -6.73 -14.13 18.91
N ASN A 237 -5.99 -13.96 17.82
CA ASN A 237 -4.75 -13.18 17.74
C ASN A 237 -3.69 -13.62 18.77
N CYS A 238 -3.62 -14.92 19.10
CA CYS A 238 -2.70 -15.45 20.10
C CYS A 238 -1.21 -15.18 19.83
N ASN A 239 -0.82 -14.90 18.58
CA ASN A 239 0.55 -14.54 18.20
C ASN A 239 0.73 -13.04 17.93
N CYS A 240 -0.22 -12.19 18.37
CA CYS A 240 -0.14 -10.75 18.14
C CYS A 240 0.94 -10.09 18.98
N GLU A 241 1.79 -9.31 18.33
CA GLU A 241 2.93 -8.60 18.94
C GLU A 241 2.66 -7.09 19.11
N CYS A 242 1.40 -6.66 19.05
CA CYS A 242 1.05 -5.24 19.20
C CYS A 242 1.34 -4.71 20.61
N VAL A 243 1.37 -3.37 20.75
CA VAL A 243 1.68 -2.72 22.04
C VAL A 243 0.60 -3.02 23.08
N THR A 244 -0.65 -3.16 22.67
CA THR A 244 -1.74 -3.53 23.59
C THR A 244 -1.57 -4.93 24.17
N CYS A 245 -1.10 -5.92 23.40
CA CYS A 245 -0.90 -7.29 23.89
C CYS A 245 0.34 -7.44 24.79
N GLU A 246 1.35 -6.57 24.64
CA GLU A 246 2.55 -6.55 25.49
C GLU A 246 2.26 -6.06 26.92
N ARG A 247 1.20 -5.26 27.11
CA ARG A 247 0.83 -4.62 28.38
C ARG A 247 -0.04 -5.51 29.26
#